data_AF-A0A173S2V8-F1
#
_entry.id   AF-A0A173S2V8-F1
#
_cell.length_a   1.000
_cell.length_b   1.000
_cell.length_c   1.000
_cell.angle_alpha   90.00
_cell.angle_beta   90.00
_cell.angle_gamma   90.00
#
_symmetry.space_group_name_H-M   'P 1'
#
loop_
_entity.id
_entity.type
_entity.pdbx_description
1 polymer ?
#
loop_
_entity_poly.entity_id
_entity_poly.type
_entity_poly.pdbx_seq_one_letter_code
_entity_poly.pdbx_strand_id
1 'polypeptide(L)'
;MFVSNVGGIIAAASKESAHPLRKTGKIPAIKRIVLSMQQAGLFPIVVVVGADDYESRYQLNNLNVVFLILEESDEKRELFHSVKAGLSYLQDKCLSVVFTPVNAPMFIPKTIVEMRKYHDDIVVPSYKKKAGHPVLISNEMIPDILAYDGENGLRGAIEKYAGRRVFVEVDDIGVLSLNQEDDELQSRIEEHNKSILHPILTFGIGHETPFFNARLKLLLFLIEDLNNVRKACDTMALSPGKAWDMINELEDKLGYTVVKRRRGGRNGGKTFLTEDGRQFLITCQRFEEQVISFSEQKFEKMFLESHMLEKKEEE
;
A
#
# COMPACT_ATOMS: atom_id res chain seq x y z
N MET A 1 9.66 -10.66 12.70
CA MET A 1 9.30 -9.35 13.28
C MET A 1 8.76 -8.51 12.15
N PHE A 2 7.50 -8.11 12.22
CA PHE A 2 6.87 -7.33 11.15
C PHE A 2 7.51 -5.94 11.07
N VAL A 3 7.77 -5.47 9.84
CA VAL A 3 8.37 -4.14 9.63
C VAL A 3 7.31 -3.06 9.79
N SER A 4 6.06 -3.36 9.44
CA SER A 4 4.92 -2.45 9.45
C SER A 4 3.69 -3.13 10.04
N ASN A 5 2.76 -2.35 10.56
CA ASN A 5 1.49 -2.88 11.03
C ASN A 5 0.60 -3.32 9.85
N VAL A 6 0.50 -2.51 8.79
CA VAL A 6 -0.44 -2.77 7.68
C VAL A 6 0.24 -2.55 6.33
N GLY A 7 0.22 -3.59 5.49
CA GLY A 7 0.63 -3.51 4.08
C GLY A 7 -0.55 -3.26 3.15
N GLY A 8 -0.28 -2.82 1.91
CA GLY A 8 -1.28 -2.65 0.87
C GLY A 8 -1.03 -3.54 -0.34
N ILE A 9 -2.08 -4.09 -0.95
CA ILE A 9 -2.05 -4.79 -2.24
C ILE A 9 -3.02 -4.12 -3.20
N ILE A 10 -2.51 -3.79 -4.38
CA ILE A 10 -3.30 -3.33 -5.52
C ILE A 10 -3.15 -4.36 -6.64
N ALA A 11 -4.23 -5.06 -6.97
CA ALA A 11 -4.23 -5.98 -8.11
C ALA A 11 -4.61 -5.24 -9.40
N ALA A 12 -3.66 -5.19 -10.35
CA ALA A 12 -3.75 -4.45 -11.60
C ALA A 12 -3.31 -5.28 -12.84
N ALA A 13 -3.00 -6.57 -12.68
CA ALA A 13 -2.39 -7.38 -13.74
C ALA A 13 -3.36 -8.00 -14.77
N SER A 14 -4.68 -7.95 -14.54
CA SER A 14 -5.69 -8.52 -15.45
C SER A 14 -5.79 -7.69 -16.74
N LYS A 15 -5.45 -8.27 -17.90
CA LYS A 15 -5.50 -7.57 -19.19
C LYS A 15 -6.93 -7.25 -19.66
N GLU A 16 -7.88 -8.13 -19.36
CA GLU A 16 -9.26 -8.02 -19.86
C GLU A 16 -10.10 -7.06 -19.04
N SER A 17 -9.83 -6.98 -17.73
CA SER A 17 -10.73 -6.31 -16.79
C SER A 17 -10.06 -5.22 -15.97
N ALA A 18 -8.73 -5.13 -15.89
CA ALA A 18 -8.09 -4.05 -15.15
C ALA A 18 -7.90 -2.83 -16.07
N HIS A 19 -8.27 -1.66 -15.57
CA HIS A 19 -8.00 -0.38 -16.26
C HIS A 19 -7.17 0.56 -15.38
N PRO A 20 -5.89 0.23 -15.10
CA PRO A 20 -5.08 0.98 -14.12
C PRO A 20 -4.89 2.46 -14.43
N LEU A 21 -4.76 2.77 -15.72
CA LEU A 21 -4.48 4.11 -16.24
C LEU A 21 -5.74 4.93 -16.53
N ARG A 22 -6.93 4.34 -16.35
CA ARG A 22 -8.18 5.07 -16.49
C ARG A 22 -8.19 6.24 -15.51
N LYS A 23 -8.49 7.44 -16.01
CA LYS A 23 -8.55 8.64 -15.18
C LYS A 23 -9.76 8.57 -14.25
N THR A 24 -9.51 8.76 -12.97
CA THR A 24 -10.53 8.98 -11.94
C THR A 24 -10.36 10.41 -11.44
N GLY A 25 -11.13 11.33 -12.05
CA GLY A 25 -10.89 12.76 -11.92
C GLY A 25 -9.65 13.19 -12.72
N LYS A 26 -8.66 13.78 -12.04
CA LYS A 26 -7.44 14.32 -12.69
C LYS A 26 -6.27 13.34 -12.74
N ILE A 27 -6.33 12.23 -12.02
CA ILE A 27 -5.22 11.26 -11.89
C ILE A 27 -5.66 9.85 -12.26
N PRO A 28 -4.73 8.95 -12.67
CA PRO A 28 -5.03 7.53 -12.89
C PRO A 28 -5.59 6.83 -11.65
N ALA A 29 -6.50 5.87 -11.84
CA ALA A 29 -7.09 5.04 -10.79
C ALA A 29 -6.02 4.40 -9.89
N ILE A 30 -5.00 3.79 -10.49
CA ILE A 30 -3.91 3.15 -9.74
C ILE A 30 -3.13 4.14 -8.87
N LYS A 31 -2.89 5.35 -9.38
CA LYS A 31 -2.20 6.42 -8.65
C LYS A 31 -3.05 6.91 -7.48
N ARG A 32 -4.35 7.05 -7.68
CA ARG A 32 -5.30 7.44 -6.64
C ARG A 32 -5.32 6.45 -5.48
N ILE A 33 -5.36 5.15 -5.78
CA ILE A 33 -5.34 4.09 -4.76
C ILE A 33 -4.04 4.14 -3.96
N VAL A 34 -2.88 4.25 -4.62
CA VAL A 34 -1.59 4.36 -3.94
C VAL A 34 -1.57 5.56 -2.98
N LEU A 35 -2.00 6.74 -3.44
CA LEU A 35 -2.05 7.93 -2.60
C LEU A 35 -2.97 7.73 -1.40
N SER A 36 -4.14 7.11 -1.59
CA SER A 36 -5.11 6.87 -0.52
C SER A 36 -4.56 5.89 0.53
N MET A 37 -3.85 4.84 0.10
CA MET A 37 -3.16 3.90 0.99
C MET A 37 -2.01 4.57 1.75
N GLN A 38 -1.21 5.43 1.10
CA GLN A 38 -0.12 6.17 1.74
C GLN A 38 -0.64 7.13 2.82
N GLN A 39 -1.73 7.83 2.53
CA GLN A 39 -2.38 8.72 3.48
C GLN A 39 -2.89 7.97 4.71
N ALA A 40 -3.40 6.75 4.52
CA ALA A 40 -3.77 5.85 5.62
C ALA A 40 -2.57 5.17 6.33
N GLY A 41 -1.33 5.51 5.95
CA GLY A 41 -0.10 5.04 6.56
C GLY A 41 0.29 3.60 6.23
N LEU A 42 -0.17 3.05 5.09
CA LEU A 42 0.20 1.69 4.67
C LEU A 42 1.63 1.63 4.14
N PHE A 43 2.37 0.60 4.56
CA PHE A 43 3.70 0.30 4.08
C PHE A 43 4.02 -1.19 4.27
N PRO A 44 4.69 -1.87 3.33
CA PRO A 44 4.85 -1.45 1.94
C PRO A 44 3.51 -1.48 1.20
N ILE A 45 3.45 -0.78 0.07
CA ILE A 45 2.33 -0.88 -0.89
C ILE A 45 2.84 -1.67 -2.09
N VAL A 46 2.21 -2.81 -2.34
CA VAL A 46 2.54 -3.76 -3.39
C VAL A 46 1.55 -3.60 -4.54
N VAL A 47 2.09 -3.34 -5.71
CA VAL A 47 1.34 -3.17 -6.95
C VAL A 47 1.62 -4.39 -7.83
N VAL A 48 0.61 -5.22 -8.02
CA VAL A 48 0.70 -6.44 -8.83
C VAL A 48 0.32 -6.12 -10.26
N VAL A 49 1.30 -6.20 -11.17
CA VAL A 49 1.19 -5.79 -12.58
C VAL A 49 1.64 -6.92 -13.51
N GLY A 50 1.20 -6.86 -14.77
CA GLY A 50 1.72 -7.71 -15.83
C GLY A 50 3.12 -7.27 -16.28
N ALA A 51 3.89 -8.20 -16.87
CA ALA A 51 5.22 -7.91 -17.43
C ALA A 51 5.25 -6.77 -18.47
N ASP A 52 4.14 -6.57 -19.17
CA ASP A 52 3.96 -5.58 -20.23
C ASP A 52 3.43 -4.21 -19.76
N ASP A 53 3.10 -4.05 -18.47
CA ASP A 53 2.55 -2.79 -17.93
C ASP A 53 3.65 -1.81 -17.50
N TYR A 54 4.42 -1.34 -18.47
CA TYR A 54 5.49 -0.35 -18.26
C TYR A 54 4.95 1.03 -17.84
N GLU A 55 3.76 1.39 -18.27
CA GLU A 55 3.22 2.73 -18.05
C GLU A 55 2.66 2.91 -16.63
N SER A 56 1.97 1.92 -16.06
CA SER A 56 1.64 1.95 -14.62
C SER A 56 2.90 2.09 -13.77
N ARG A 57 3.99 1.41 -14.14
CA ARG A 57 5.26 1.51 -13.43
C ARG A 57 5.86 2.92 -13.51
N TYR A 58 5.82 3.52 -14.70
CA TYR A 58 6.28 4.89 -14.92
C TYR A 58 5.48 5.91 -14.08
N GLN A 59 4.14 5.82 -14.09
CA GLN A 59 3.26 6.73 -13.37
C GLN A 59 3.44 6.70 -11.84
N LEU A 60 3.95 5.59 -11.30
CA LEU A 60 4.11 5.34 -9.86
C LEU A 60 5.57 5.38 -9.38
N ASN A 61 6.55 5.62 -10.26
CA ASN A 61 7.99 5.53 -9.94
C ASN A 61 8.41 6.37 -8.71
N ASN A 62 7.79 7.54 -8.53
CA ASN A 62 8.10 8.45 -7.42
C ASN A 62 7.22 8.24 -6.17
N LEU A 63 6.39 7.20 -6.15
CA LEU A 63 5.46 6.92 -5.05
C LEU A 63 5.94 5.81 -4.13
N ASN A 64 7.21 5.37 -4.23
CA ASN A 64 7.79 4.40 -3.29
C ASN A 64 6.94 3.13 -3.10
N VAL A 65 6.42 2.58 -4.21
CA VAL A 65 5.70 1.31 -4.23
C VAL A 65 6.64 0.15 -4.57
N VAL A 66 6.22 -1.06 -4.22
CA VAL A 66 6.85 -2.32 -4.62
C VAL A 66 6.10 -2.87 -5.83
N PHE A 67 6.79 -3.14 -6.94
CA PHE A 67 6.18 -3.81 -8.08
C PHE A 67 6.36 -5.33 -7.97
N LEU A 68 5.26 -6.06 -8.02
CA LEU A 68 5.25 -7.51 -8.19
C LEU A 68 4.83 -7.82 -9.63
N ILE A 69 5.78 -8.29 -10.44
CA ILE A 69 5.56 -8.58 -11.85
C ILE A 69 5.14 -10.04 -12.00
N LEU A 70 3.97 -10.27 -12.59
CA LEU A 70 3.54 -11.61 -12.97
C LEU A 70 4.04 -11.91 -14.39
N GLU A 71 4.94 -12.88 -14.50
CA GLU A 71 5.42 -13.43 -15.76
C GLU A 71 4.31 -14.22 -16.48
N GLU A 72 4.35 -14.27 -17.81
CA GLU A 72 3.39 -15.04 -18.60
C GLU A 72 3.55 -16.54 -18.33
N SER A 73 2.55 -17.12 -17.68
CA SER A 73 2.23 -18.53 -17.81
C SER A 73 0.82 -18.61 -18.36
N ASP A 74 0.67 -19.43 -19.39
CA ASP A 74 -0.57 -19.61 -20.13
C ASP A 74 -1.76 -19.90 -19.20
N GLU A 75 -2.92 -19.37 -19.60
CA GLU A 75 -4.24 -19.53 -18.99
C GLU A 75 -4.57 -18.58 -17.81
N LYS A 76 -5.20 -17.46 -18.19
CA LYS A 76 -5.99 -16.52 -17.36
C LYS A 76 -5.26 -15.90 -16.16
N ARG A 77 -4.83 -14.64 -16.35
CA ARG A 77 -4.45 -13.72 -15.25
C ARG A 77 -5.67 -13.34 -14.41
N GLU A 78 -6.29 -14.31 -13.74
CA GLU A 78 -7.46 -14.07 -12.90
C GLU A 78 -7.07 -13.17 -11.74
N LEU A 79 -7.96 -12.23 -11.39
CA LEU A 79 -7.77 -11.28 -10.30
C LEU A 79 -7.33 -12.00 -9.00
N PHE A 80 -7.86 -13.19 -8.75
CA PHE A 80 -7.53 -13.98 -7.58
C PHE A 80 -6.08 -14.47 -7.54
N HIS A 81 -5.49 -14.81 -8.69
CA HIS A 81 -4.05 -15.13 -8.76
C HIS A 81 -3.20 -13.91 -8.38
N SER A 82 -3.59 -12.71 -8.81
CA SER A 82 -2.91 -11.47 -8.40
C SER A 82 -3.03 -11.21 -6.90
N VAL A 83 -4.20 -11.49 -6.32
CA VAL A 83 -4.40 -11.40 -4.86
C VAL A 83 -3.47 -12.38 -4.14
N LYS A 84 -3.45 -13.65 -4.55
CA LYS A 84 -2.58 -14.67 -3.93
C LYS A 84 -1.10 -14.30 -4.03
N ALA A 85 -0.66 -13.81 -5.17
CA ALA A 85 0.73 -13.38 -5.36
C ALA A 85 1.10 -12.23 -4.39
N GLY A 86 0.23 -11.23 -4.26
CA GLY A 86 0.42 -10.14 -3.31
C GLY A 86 0.40 -10.60 -1.85
N LEU A 87 -0.55 -11.46 -1.46
CA LEU A 87 -0.67 -11.98 -0.11
C LEU A 87 0.52 -12.86 0.26
N SER A 88 0.95 -13.74 -0.64
CA SER A 88 2.16 -14.55 -0.49
C SER A 88 3.40 -13.66 -0.30
N TYR A 89 3.51 -12.58 -1.07
CA TYR A 89 4.61 -11.63 -0.90
C TYR A 89 4.57 -10.91 0.46
N LEU A 90 3.41 -10.54 0.99
CA LEU A 90 3.29 -9.80 2.26
C LEU A 90 3.17 -10.68 3.51
N GLN A 91 3.01 -11.98 3.33
CA GLN A 91 2.99 -12.94 4.43
C GLN A 91 4.22 -12.76 5.32
N ASP A 92 4.00 -12.69 6.63
CA ASP A 92 5.02 -12.50 7.67
C ASP A 92 5.79 -11.16 7.62
N LYS A 93 5.36 -10.20 6.78
CA LYS A 93 5.94 -8.85 6.67
C LYS A 93 5.10 -7.75 7.33
N CYS A 94 3.78 -7.95 7.39
CA CYS A 94 2.82 -7.06 8.06
C CYS A 94 1.87 -7.85 8.99
N LEU A 95 1.30 -7.21 10.01
CA LEU A 95 0.26 -7.82 10.86
C LEU A 95 -1.05 -8.04 10.09
N SER A 96 -1.38 -7.13 9.18
CA SER A 96 -2.51 -7.27 8.27
C SER A 96 -2.22 -6.62 6.92
N VAL A 97 -3.07 -6.93 5.95
CA VAL A 97 -2.95 -6.49 4.57
C VAL A 97 -4.28 -5.95 4.08
N VAL A 98 -4.25 -4.76 3.50
CA VAL A 98 -5.38 -4.15 2.82
C VAL A 98 -5.30 -4.49 1.34
N PHE A 99 -6.32 -5.14 0.80
CA PHE A 99 -6.44 -5.49 -0.61
C PHE A 99 -7.51 -4.66 -1.31
N THR A 100 -7.20 -4.17 -2.50
CA THR A 100 -8.19 -3.61 -3.42
C THR A 100 -7.88 -3.95 -4.89
N PRO A 101 -8.88 -4.26 -5.72
CA PRO A 101 -8.71 -4.25 -7.16
C PRO A 101 -8.51 -2.82 -7.67
N VAL A 102 -7.78 -2.65 -8.78
CA VAL A 102 -7.54 -1.31 -9.35
C VAL A 102 -8.82 -0.60 -9.81
N ASN A 103 -9.89 -1.36 -10.06
CA ASN A 103 -11.20 -0.84 -10.47
C ASN A 103 -12.05 -0.32 -9.31
N ALA A 104 -11.56 -0.36 -8.07
CA ALA A 104 -12.21 0.27 -6.91
C ALA A 104 -11.38 1.45 -6.37
N PRO A 105 -11.21 2.55 -7.13
CA PRO A 105 -10.27 3.62 -6.78
C PRO A 105 -10.83 4.71 -5.86
N MET A 106 -12.07 4.59 -5.40
CA MET A 106 -12.77 5.69 -4.74
C MET A 106 -12.92 5.54 -3.23
N PHE A 107 -12.33 4.57 -2.55
CA PHE A 107 -12.38 4.63 -1.08
C PHE A 107 -11.54 5.81 -0.57
N ILE A 108 -11.95 6.42 0.55
CA ILE A 108 -11.17 7.46 1.24
C ILE A 108 -10.17 6.83 2.23
N PRO A 109 -9.04 7.50 2.56
CA PRO A 109 -8.09 7.03 3.56
C PRO A 109 -8.72 6.72 4.92
N LYS A 110 -9.69 7.56 5.35
CA LYS A 110 -10.43 7.39 6.61
C LYS A 110 -11.09 6.01 6.71
N THR A 111 -11.57 5.44 5.60
CA THR A 111 -12.15 4.09 5.57
C THR A 111 -11.16 3.04 6.06
N ILE A 112 -9.90 3.11 5.60
CA ILE A 112 -8.84 2.18 6.06
C ILE A 112 -8.53 2.42 7.53
N VAL A 113 -8.46 3.67 7.97
CA VAL A 113 -8.20 4.03 9.38
C VAL A 113 -9.30 3.48 10.30
N GLU A 114 -10.57 3.58 9.92
CA GLU A 114 -11.70 3.01 10.66
C GLU A 114 -11.64 1.48 10.69
N MET A 115 -11.37 0.83 9.55
CA MET A 115 -11.23 -0.63 9.48
C MET A 115 -10.12 -1.16 10.38
N ARG A 116 -9.01 -0.42 10.55
CA ARG A 116 -7.88 -0.82 11.41
C ARG A 116 -8.20 -0.86 12.90
N LYS A 117 -9.34 -0.32 13.33
CA LYS A 117 -9.81 -0.40 14.73
C LYS A 117 -10.36 -1.79 15.09
N TYR A 118 -10.58 -2.64 14.09
CA TYR A 118 -11.11 -3.99 14.25
C TYR A 118 -9.95 -5.00 14.22
N HIS A 119 -10.11 -6.09 14.98
CA HIS A 119 -9.08 -7.13 15.15
C HIS A 119 -9.50 -8.48 14.56
N ASP A 120 -10.64 -8.51 13.86
CA ASP A 120 -11.12 -9.69 13.14
C ASP A 120 -10.20 -10.04 11.97
N ASP A 121 -10.23 -11.31 11.57
CA ASP A 121 -9.35 -11.83 10.52
C ASP A 121 -9.65 -11.26 9.13
N ILE A 122 -10.92 -10.94 8.87
CA ILE A 122 -11.37 -10.32 7.64
C ILE A 122 -12.28 -9.14 7.99
N VAL A 123 -11.88 -7.93 7.62
CA VAL A 123 -12.66 -6.72 7.83
C VAL A 123 -13.08 -6.18 6.46
N VAL A 124 -14.39 -6.05 6.24
CA VAL A 124 -14.97 -5.57 4.98
C VAL A 124 -15.79 -4.31 5.24
N PRO A 125 -15.53 -3.19 4.55
CA PRO A 125 -16.32 -1.99 4.72
C PRO A 125 -17.71 -2.19 4.11
N SER A 126 -18.71 -1.56 4.70
CA SER A 126 -20.05 -1.47 4.16
C SER A 126 -20.55 -0.03 4.13
N TYR A 127 -21.26 0.32 3.08
CA TYR A 127 -21.99 1.58 2.98
C TYR A 127 -23.46 1.28 2.72
N LYS A 128 -24.34 1.71 3.63
CA LYS A 128 -25.78 1.39 3.61
C LYS A 128 -26.01 -0.12 3.46
N LYS A 129 -25.30 -0.93 4.25
CA LYS A 129 -25.34 -2.41 4.27
C LYS A 129 -24.87 -3.10 2.98
N LYS A 130 -24.28 -2.36 2.03
CA LYS A 130 -23.65 -2.96 0.85
C LYS A 130 -22.15 -3.08 1.10
N ALA A 131 -21.62 -4.29 0.96
CA ALA A 131 -20.19 -4.58 1.12
C ALA A 131 -19.38 -3.99 -0.04
N GLY A 132 -18.16 -3.55 0.25
CA GLY A 132 -17.28 -2.90 -0.71
C GLY A 132 -15.79 -3.19 -0.52
N HIS A 133 -14.97 -2.34 -1.11
CA HIS A 133 -13.51 -2.35 -1.02
C HIS A 133 -12.99 -1.10 -0.30
N PRO A 134 -11.78 -1.14 0.29
CA PRO A 134 -10.83 -2.26 0.28
C PRO A 134 -11.19 -3.33 1.32
N VAL A 135 -10.58 -4.50 1.27
CA VAL A 135 -10.74 -5.56 2.28
C VAL A 135 -9.47 -5.64 3.11
N LEU A 136 -9.57 -5.70 4.44
CA LEU A 136 -8.42 -5.93 5.33
C LEU A 136 -8.40 -7.39 5.77
N ILE A 137 -7.24 -8.02 5.69
CA ILE A 137 -7.00 -9.44 5.93
C ILE A 137 -5.85 -9.57 6.94
N SER A 138 -6.06 -10.29 8.05
CA SER A 138 -5.01 -10.58 9.04
C SER A 138 -3.93 -11.50 8.44
N ASN A 139 -2.70 -11.43 8.96
CA ASN A 139 -1.62 -12.33 8.54
C ASN A 139 -1.98 -13.80 8.80
N GLU A 140 -2.73 -14.07 9.88
CA GLU A 140 -3.23 -15.39 10.28
C GLU A 140 -4.20 -15.99 9.25
N MET A 141 -4.92 -15.14 8.51
CA MET A 141 -5.89 -15.55 7.48
C MET A 141 -5.24 -15.80 6.11
N ILE A 142 -4.01 -15.31 5.89
CA ILE A 142 -3.30 -15.45 4.61
C ILE A 142 -3.14 -16.92 4.16
N PRO A 143 -2.63 -17.85 5.00
CA PRO A 143 -2.45 -19.25 4.58
C PRO A 143 -3.75 -19.89 4.06
N ASP A 144 -4.85 -19.63 4.74
CA ASP A 144 -6.17 -20.16 4.42
C ASP A 144 -6.74 -19.61 3.10
N ILE A 145 -6.46 -18.35 2.77
CA ILE A 145 -6.82 -17.73 1.48
C ILE A 145 -5.92 -18.24 0.36
N LEU A 146 -4.62 -18.41 0.61
CA LEU A 146 -3.68 -18.97 -0.37
C LEU A 146 -4.06 -20.41 -0.74
N ALA A 147 -4.50 -21.21 0.24
CA ALA A 147 -4.95 -22.58 0.05
C ALA A 147 -6.35 -22.70 -0.61
N TYR A 148 -7.14 -21.63 -0.67
CA TYR A 148 -8.48 -21.68 -1.24
C TYR A 148 -8.44 -21.86 -2.77
N ASP A 149 -9.12 -22.89 -3.26
CA ASP A 149 -9.20 -23.30 -4.67
C ASP A 149 -10.64 -23.40 -5.21
N GLY A 150 -11.62 -22.93 -4.41
CA GLY A 150 -13.03 -22.92 -4.80
C GLY A 150 -13.39 -21.81 -5.80
N GLU A 151 -14.67 -21.73 -6.13
CA GLU A 151 -15.20 -20.76 -7.09
C GLU A 151 -15.23 -19.32 -6.54
N ASN A 152 -15.49 -18.34 -7.40
CA ASN A 152 -15.66 -16.91 -7.05
C ASN A 152 -14.44 -16.21 -6.41
N GLY A 153 -13.24 -16.78 -6.56
CA GLY A 153 -11.97 -16.15 -6.16
C GLY A 153 -11.93 -15.68 -4.70
N LEU A 154 -11.42 -14.47 -4.45
CA LEU A 154 -11.34 -13.91 -3.10
C LEU A 154 -12.71 -13.77 -2.44
N ARG A 155 -13.77 -13.45 -3.21
CA ARG A 155 -15.13 -13.35 -2.68
C ARG A 155 -15.59 -14.70 -2.13
N GLY A 156 -15.37 -15.78 -2.88
CA GLY A 156 -15.67 -17.14 -2.42
C GLY A 156 -14.87 -17.53 -1.17
N ALA A 157 -13.59 -17.15 -1.12
CA ALA A 157 -12.76 -17.36 0.08
C ALA A 157 -13.33 -16.61 1.31
N ILE A 158 -13.70 -15.35 1.16
CA ILE A 158 -14.30 -14.53 2.23
C ILE A 158 -15.65 -15.12 2.68
N GLU A 159 -16.47 -15.61 1.76
CA GLU A 159 -17.75 -16.26 2.06
C GLU A 159 -17.55 -17.58 2.81
N LYS A 160 -16.57 -18.41 2.44
CA LYS A 160 -16.19 -19.64 3.15
C LYS A 160 -15.82 -19.37 4.61
N TYR A 161 -15.14 -18.25 4.88
CA TYR A 161 -14.71 -17.86 6.22
C TYR A 161 -15.58 -16.76 6.84
N ALA A 162 -16.88 -16.71 6.51
CA ALA A 162 -17.79 -15.67 6.99
C ALA A 162 -17.86 -15.54 8.53
N GLY A 163 -17.60 -16.62 9.28
CA GLY A 163 -17.54 -16.59 10.75
C GLY A 163 -16.30 -15.88 11.33
N ARG A 164 -15.29 -15.60 10.50
CA ARG A 164 -14.07 -14.84 10.83
C ARG A 164 -14.08 -13.44 10.22
N ARG A 165 -15.24 -13.01 9.69
CA ARG A 165 -15.42 -11.75 8.98
C ARG A 165 -16.33 -10.80 9.76
N VAL A 166 -15.93 -9.54 9.83
CA VAL A 166 -16.77 -8.43 10.29
C VAL A 166 -17.07 -7.45 9.14
N PHE A 167 -18.27 -6.88 9.16
CA PHE A 167 -18.61 -5.73 8.33
C PHE A 167 -18.52 -4.44 9.13
N VAL A 168 -17.85 -3.43 8.58
CA VAL A 168 -17.67 -2.13 9.21
C VAL A 168 -18.45 -1.09 8.44
N GLU A 169 -19.52 -0.55 9.03
CA GLU A 169 -20.29 0.51 8.40
C GLU A 169 -19.45 1.81 8.38
N VAL A 170 -19.26 2.37 7.19
CA VAL A 170 -18.48 3.59 6.95
C VAL A 170 -19.34 4.60 6.19
N ASP A 171 -19.10 5.88 6.44
CA ASP A 171 -19.69 6.97 5.63
C ASP A 171 -18.81 7.27 4.41
N ASP A 172 -18.59 6.25 3.60
CA ASP A 172 -17.80 6.33 2.37
C ASP A 172 -18.49 5.52 1.28
N ILE A 173 -19.17 6.21 0.38
CA ILE A 173 -19.82 5.54 -0.76
C ILE A 173 -18.82 4.99 -1.78
N GLY A 174 -17.60 5.51 -1.78
CA GLY A 174 -16.56 5.13 -2.72
C GLY A 174 -16.08 3.68 -2.54
N VAL A 175 -16.41 3.05 -1.41
CA VAL A 175 -16.20 1.60 -1.19
C VAL A 175 -16.99 0.75 -2.19
N LEU A 176 -18.05 1.29 -2.79
CA LEU A 176 -18.90 0.59 -3.76
C LEU A 176 -18.49 0.81 -5.23
N SER A 177 -17.36 1.47 -5.47
CA SER A 177 -16.94 1.90 -6.82
C SER A 177 -16.71 0.79 -7.84
N LEU A 178 -16.44 -0.45 -7.41
CA LEU A 178 -16.19 -1.58 -8.32
C LEU A 178 -17.38 -1.89 -9.24
N ASN A 179 -18.61 -1.61 -8.79
CA ASN A 179 -19.85 -1.97 -9.48
C ASN A 179 -20.56 -0.77 -10.11
N GLN A 180 -19.91 0.39 -10.23
CA GLN A 180 -20.52 1.60 -10.76
C GLN A 180 -20.14 1.82 -12.22
N GLU A 181 -21.13 2.23 -13.02
CA GLU A 181 -20.90 2.65 -14.41
C GLU A 181 -20.13 3.98 -14.45
N ASP A 182 -19.45 4.21 -15.57
CA ASP A 182 -18.46 5.28 -15.73
C ASP A 182 -19.04 6.68 -15.50
N ASP A 183 -20.28 6.92 -15.94
CA ASP A 183 -20.97 8.21 -15.81
C ASP A 183 -21.44 8.47 -14.37
N GLU A 184 -21.91 7.42 -13.68
CA GLU A 184 -22.26 7.49 -12.26
C GLU A 184 -21.01 7.73 -11.41
N LEU A 185 -19.88 7.12 -11.75
CA LEU A 185 -18.62 7.35 -11.08
C LEU A 185 -18.17 8.80 -11.25
N GLN A 186 -18.21 9.30 -12.50
CA GLN A 186 -17.71 10.62 -12.87
C GLN A 186 -18.49 11.76 -12.20
N SER A 187 -19.83 11.66 -12.15
CA SER A 187 -20.68 12.65 -11.48
C SER A 187 -20.42 12.76 -9.97
N ARG A 188 -19.86 11.70 -9.36
CA ARG A 188 -19.60 11.61 -7.92
C ARG A 188 -18.17 11.94 -7.55
N ILE A 189 -17.24 11.95 -8.50
CA ILE A 189 -15.83 12.26 -8.23
C ILE A 189 -15.65 13.67 -7.66
N GLU A 190 -16.46 14.65 -8.08
CA GLU A 190 -16.35 16.02 -7.55
C GLU A 190 -16.78 16.12 -6.09
N GLU A 191 -17.94 15.55 -5.73
CA GLU A 191 -18.43 15.46 -4.35
C GLU A 191 -17.48 14.65 -3.48
N HIS A 192 -17.03 13.51 -4.00
CA HIS A 192 -16.09 12.64 -3.31
C HIS A 192 -14.69 13.28 -3.15
N ASN A 193 -14.20 14.06 -4.13
CA ASN A 193 -12.96 14.81 -3.95
C ASN A 193 -13.08 15.89 -2.87
N LYS A 194 -14.25 16.50 -2.68
CA LYS A 194 -14.51 17.40 -1.55
C LYS A 194 -14.47 16.66 -0.21
N SER A 195 -14.91 15.40 -0.16
CA SER A 195 -14.83 14.56 1.05
C SER A 195 -13.43 13.97 1.31
N ILE A 196 -12.45 14.16 0.42
CA ILE A 196 -11.05 13.70 0.57
C ILE A 196 -10.15 14.77 1.21
N LEU A 197 -10.69 15.63 2.08
CA LEU A 197 -9.84 16.52 2.87
C LEU A 197 -9.11 15.71 3.94
N HIS A 198 -7.79 15.54 3.78
CA HIS A 198 -6.92 14.82 4.70
C HIS A 198 -5.55 15.53 4.79
N PRO A 199 -4.81 15.34 5.90
CA PRO A 199 -3.45 15.87 5.99
C PRO A 199 -2.51 15.08 5.07
N ILE A 200 -1.72 15.79 4.26
CA ILE A 200 -0.63 15.18 3.48
C ILE A 200 0.66 15.34 4.28
N LEU A 201 1.25 14.21 4.67
CA LEU A 201 2.49 14.17 5.44
C LEU A 201 3.60 13.47 4.67
N THR A 202 4.81 14.02 4.78
CA THR A 202 6.04 13.39 4.30
C THR A 202 7.00 13.22 5.48
N PHE A 203 7.44 11.99 5.72
CA PHE A 203 8.40 11.69 6.77
C PHE A 203 9.84 11.69 6.26
N GLY A 204 10.74 12.26 7.05
CA GLY A 204 12.18 12.21 6.84
C GLY A 204 12.95 12.59 8.10
N ILE A 205 14.23 12.25 8.14
CA ILE A 205 15.17 12.61 9.20
C ILE A 205 16.33 13.37 8.57
N GLY A 206 16.76 14.44 9.22
CA GLY A 206 17.82 15.32 8.73
C GLY A 206 18.55 16.05 9.85
N HIS A 207 19.74 16.54 9.52
CA HIS A 207 20.43 17.58 10.27
C HIS A 207 20.27 18.90 9.48
N GLU A 208 21.35 19.39 8.85
CA GLU A 208 21.29 20.51 7.91
C GLU A 208 20.61 20.11 6.60
N THR A 209 20.76 18.84 6.19
CA THR A 209 20.10 18.25 5.03
C THR A 209 19.38 16.95 5.41
N PRO A 210 18.27 16.58 4.73
CA PRO A 210 17.63 15.29 4.92
C PRO A 210 18.53 14.13 4.48
N PHE A 211 18.79 13.16 5.37
CA PHE A 211 19.58 11.96 5.08
C PHE A 211 18.75 10.66 5.12
N PHE A 212 17.53 10.71 5.65
CA PHE A 212 16.57 9.62 5.60
C PHE A 212 15.21 10.10 5.08
N ASN A 213 14.60 9.31 4.21
CA ASN A 213 13.31 9.63 3.58
C ASN A 213 12.58 8.34 3.16
N ALA A 214 11.35 8.47 2.65
CA ALA A 214 10.53 7.35 2.19
C ALA A 214 11.23 6.45 1.16
N ARG A 215 12.09 7.02 0.30
CA ARG A 215 12.84 6.27 -0.70
C ARG A 215 13.89 5.38 -0.05
N LEU A 216 14.67 5.90 0.89
CA LEU A 216 15.66 5.10 1.64
C LEU A 216 14.98 4.06 2.51
N LYS A 217 13.85 4.39 3.14
CA LYS A 217 13.03 3.44 3.90
C LYS A 217 12.65 2.22 3.05
N LEU A 218 12.13 2.45 1.84
CA LEU A 218 11.79 1.38 0.90
C LEU A 218 13.01 0.54 0.49
N LEU A 219 14.16 1.18 0.25
CA LEU A 219 15.39 0.48 -0.08
C LEU A 219 15.83 -0.47 1.05
N LEU A 220 15.85 0.00 2.30
CA LEU A 220 16.22 -0.83 3.45
C LEU A 220 15.25 -2.00 3.64
N PHE A 221 13.94 -1.75 3.48
CA PHE A 221 12.91 -2.80 3.51
C PHE A 221 13.17 -3.88 2.44
N LEU A 222 13.44 -3.47 1.21
CA LEU A 222 13.70 -4.41 0.11
C LEU A 222 15.03 -5.16 0.25
N ILE A 223 16.05 -4.55 0.86
CA ILE A 223 17.32 -5.22 1.17
C ILE A 223 17.09 -6.34 2.19
N GLU A 224 16.33 -6.06 3.24
CA GLU A 224 15.98 -7.06 4.26
C GLU A 224 15.20 -8.23 3.65
N ASP A 225 14.24 -7.92 2.78
CA ASP A 225 13.40 -8.93 2.12
C ASP A 225 14.19 -9.79 1.12
N LEU A 226 14.92 -9.15 0.20
CA LEU A 226 15.53 -9.82 -0.94
C LEU A 226 16.96 -10.30 -0.67
N ASN A 227 17.57 -9.85 0.43
CA ASN A 227 18.97 -10.08 0.80
C ASN A 227 19.96 -9.72 -0.32
N ASN A 228 19.59 -8.74 -1.16
CA ASN A 228 20.31 -8.36 -2.37
C ASN A 228 19.97 -6.92 -2.78
N VAL A 229 20.94 -6.01 -2.66
CA VAL A 229 20.78 -4.59 -3.03
C VAL A 229 20.43 -4.40 -4.50
N ARG A 230 20.98 -5.20 -5.42
CA ARG A 230 20.70 -5.04 -6.86
C ARG A 230 19.25 -5.40 -7.16
N LYS A 231 18.75 -6.51 -6.62
CA LYS A 231 17.33 -6.86 -6.76
C LYS A 231 16.42 -5.81 -6.12
N ALA A 232 16.77 -5.30 -4.93
CA ALA A 232 16.04 -4.22 -4.28
C ALA A 232 15.97 -2.96 -5.17
N CYS A 233 17.09 -2.59 -5.78
CA CYS A 233 17.17 -1.49 -6.74
C CYS A 233 16.23 -1.71 -7.95
N ASP A 234 16.23 -2.92 -8.53
CA ASP A 234 15.39 -3.26 -9.68
C ASP A 234 13.90 -3.17 -9.33
N THR A 235 13.50 -3.71 -8.16
CA THR A 235 12.11 -3.70 -7.67
C THR A 235 11.55 -2.30 -7.47
N MET A 236 12.39 -1.34 -7.10
CA MET A 236 11.97 0.04 -6.83
C MET A 236 12.37 1.03 -7.93
N ALA A 237 13.01 0.60 -9.02
CA ALA A 237 13.56 1.46 -10.08
C ALA A 237 14.61 2.49 -9.58
N LEU A 238 15.62 2.03 -8.85
CA LEU A 238 16.75 2.82 -8.35
C LEU A 238 18.06 2.34 -8.98
N SER A 239 19.03 3.24 -9.24
CA SER A 239 20.36 2.79 -9.69
C SER A 239 21.19 2.26 -8.52
N PRO A 240 22.00 1.19 -8.69
CA PRO A 240 22.82 0.65 -7.61
C PRO A 240 23.82 1.67 -7.01
N GLY A 241 24.34 2.60 -7.82
CA GLY A 241 25.23 3.65 -7.34
C GLY A 241 24.51 4.58 -6.35
N LYS A 242 23.35 5.12 -6.76
CA LYS A 242 22.54 5.99 -5.90
C LYS A 242 22.06 5.28 -4.63
N ALA A 243 21.77 3.99 -4.71
CA ALA A 243 21.44 3.19 -3.54
C ALA A 243 22.59 3.13 -2.53
N TRP A 244 23.83 2.93 -2.99
CA TRP A 244 25.00 2.95 -2.11
C TRP A 244 25.32 4.34 -1.59
N ASP A 245 25.14 5.39 -2.38
CA ASP A 245 25.31 6.77 -1.92
C ASP A 245 24.36 7.06 -0.75
N MET A 246 23.08 6.69 -0.88
CA MET A 246 22.07 6.86 0.18
C MET A 246 22.39 6.03 1.44
N ILE A 247 22.89 4.79 1.28
CA ILE A 247 23.26 3.94 2.42
C ILE A 247 24.49 4.49 3.13
N ASN A 248 25.52 4.91 2.38
CA ASN A 248 26.76 5.44 2.95
C ASN A 248 26.50 6.76 3.68
N GLU A 249 25.66 7.65 3.12
CA GLU A 249 25.24 8.88 3.78
C GLU A 249 24.51 8.59 5.09
N LEU A 250 23.60 7.61 5.10
CA LEU A 250 22.90 7.18 6.31
C LEU A 250 23.87 6.66 7.38
N GLU A 251 24.81 5.77 7.01
CA GLU A 251 25.79 5.21 7.94
C GLU A 251 26.75 6.28 8.49
N ASP A 252 27.16 7.25 7.67
CA ASP A 252 27.97 8.40 8.08
C ASP A 252 27.24 9.25 9.13
N LYS A 253 25.96 9.57 8.90
CA LYS A 253 25.15 10.37 9.83
C LYS A 253 24.77 9.62 11.11
N LEU A 254 24.58 8.31 11.04
CA LEU A 254 24.24 7.49 12.20
C LEU A 254 25.46 7.08 13.03
N GLY A 255 26.65 7.04 12.43
CA GLY A 255 27.89 6.60 13.08
C GLY A 255 27.98 5.09 13.30
N TYR A 256 27.12 4.29 12.66
CA TYR A 256 27.15 2.82 12.71
C TYR A 256 26.73 2.19 11.38
N THR A 257 27.14 0.94 11.18
CA THR A 257 26.81 0.17 9.99
C THR A 257 25.35 -0.28 10.01
N VAL A 258 24.58 0.10 8.99
CA VAL A 258 23.19 -0.27 8.75
C VAL A 258 23.11 -1.52 7.88
N VAL A 259 24.08 -1.72 6.98
CA VAL A 259 24.05 -2.79 5.97
C VAL A 259 25.36 -3.58 5.96
N LYS A 260 25.27 -4.91 6.05
CA LYS A 260 26.42 -5.82 5.92
C LYS A 260 26.43 -6.58 4.59
N ARG A 261 27.60 -6.68 3.97
CA ARG A 261 27.81 -7.45 2.74
C ARG A 261 28.51 -8.78 3.05
N ARG A 262 28.02 -9.85 2.45
CA ARG A 262 28.73 -11.14 2.37
C ARG A 262 29.22 -11.34 0.94
N ARG A 263 30.53 -11.37 0.74
CA ARG A 263 31.12 -11.70 -0.58
C ARG A 263 30.60 -13.07 -1.02
N GLY A 264 30.06 -13.12 -2.24
CA GLY A 264 29.57 -14.34 -2.89
C GLY A 264 30.18 -14.46 -4.28
N GLY A 265 30.47 -15.70 -4.71
CA GLY A 265 30.99 -16.03 -6.04
C GLY A 265 29.93 -15.83 -7.15
N ARG A 266 29.84 -16.77 -8.11
CA ARG A 266 29.05 -16.68 -9.35
C ARG A 266 27.61 -16.12 -9.27
N ASN A 267 26.95 -16.15 -8.10
CA ASN A 267 25.56 -15.68 -7.90
C ASN A 267 25.45 -14.27 -7.26
N GLY A 268 26.55 -13.53 -7.15
CA GLY A 268 26.58 -12.18 -6.58
C GLY A 268 26.69 -12.15 -5.04
N GLY A 269 27.13 -11.00 -4.51
CA GLY A 269 27.23 -10.78 -3.07
C GLY A 269 25.85 -10.67 -2.43
N LYS A 270 25.67 -11.26 -1.24
CA LYS A 270 24.47 -11.09 -0.43
C LYS A 270 24.61 -9.83 0.43
N THR A 271 23.50 -9.14 0.65
CA THR A 271 23.48 -7.91 1.46
C THR A 271 22.30 -7.98 2.42
N PHE A 272 22.54 -7.67 3.69
CA PHE A 272 21.58 -7.79 4.77
C PHE A 272 21.57 -6.52 5.60
N LEU A 273 20.46 -6.20 6.28
CA LEU A 273 20.55 -5.24 7.37
C LEU A 273 21.37 -5.83 8.53
N THR A 274 22.06 -4.95 9.25
CA THR A 274 22.57 -5.25 10.58
C THR A 274 21.40 -5.29 11.57
N GLU A 275 21.65 -5.72 12.81
CA GLU A 275 20.60 -5.67 13.84
C GLU A 275 20.17 -4.22 14.10
N ASP A 276 21.15 -3.31 14.22
CA ASP A 276 20.90 -1.87 14.38
C ASP A 276 20.16 -1.28 13.18
N GLY A 277 20.54 -1.68 11.95
CA GLY A 277 19.85 -1.25 10.73
C GLY A 277 18.39 -1.71 10.66
N ARG A 278 18.10 -2.95 11.08
CA ARG A 278 16.73 -3.46 11.19
C ARG A 278 15.95 -2.70 12.26
N GLN A 279 16.54 -2.49 13.43
CA GLN A 279 15.91 -1.77 14.52
C GLN A 279 15.62 -0.31 14.15
N PHE A 280 16.54 0.35 13.41
CA PHE A 280 16.35 1.69 12.88
C PHE A 280 15.16 1.76 11.92
N LEU A 281 15.08 0.83 10.95
CA LEU A 281 13.96 0.76 10.00
C LEU A 281 12.61 0.58 10.72
N ILE A 282 12.54 -0.35 11.67
CA ILE A 282 11.32 -0.61 12.44
C ILE A 282 10.92 0.60 13.29
N THR A 283 11.90 1.26 13.91
CA THR A 283 11.66 2.46 14.74
C THR A 283 11.13 3.61 13.89
N CYS A 284 11.72 3.84 12.71
CA CYS A 284 11.25 4.83 11.75
C CYS A 284 9.82 4.57 11.30
N GLN A 285 9.49 3.32 10.93
CA GLN A 285 8.15 2.96 10.49
C GLN A 285 7.12 3.14 11.61
N ARG A 286 7.43 2.72 12.84
CA ARG A 286 6.54 2.91 14.01
C ARG A 286 6.32 4.38 14.34
N PHE A 287 7.35 5.21 14.22
CA PHE A 287 7.22 6.66 14.43
C PHE A 287 6.31 7.29 13.37
N GLU A 288 6.52 6.97 12.09
CA GLU A 288 5.70 7.49 11.00
C GLU A 288 4.22 7.10 11.14
N GLU A 289 3.93 5.85 11.50
CA GLU A 289 2.56 5.39 11.78
C GLU A 289 1.89 6.17 12.92
N GLN A 290 2.62 6.46 14.00
CA GLN A 290 2.11 7.25 15.12
C GLN A 290 1.85 8.70 14.73
N VAL A 291 2.74 9.31 13.94
CA VAL A 291 2.57 10.69 13.45
C VAL A 291 1.36 10.78 12.52
N ILE A 292 1.19 9.85 11.60
CA ILE A 292 0.02 9.80 10.72
C ILE A 292 -1.26 9.71 11.55
N SER A 293 -1.35 8.74 12.45
CA SER A 293 -2.55 8.55 13.29
C SER A 293 -2.86 9.79 14.15
N PHE A 294 -1.83 10.41 14.75
CA PHE A 294 -2.00 11.65 15.51
C PHE A 294 -2.48 12.80 14.63
N SER A 295 -1.90 12.93 13.43
CA SER A 295 -2.23 14.02 12.51
C SER A 295 -3.68 13.95 12.02
N GLU A 296 -4.20 12.75 11.74
CA GLU A 296 -5.57 12.56 11.30
C GLU A 296 -6.55 13.01 12.39
N GLN A 297 -6.33 12.57 13.63
CA GLN A 297 -7.15 12.97 14.78
C GLN A 297 -7.13 14.49 15.02
N LYS A 298 -5.99 15.15 14.80
CA LYS A 298 -5.89 16.60 14.92
C LYS A 298 -6.53 17.32 13.74
N PHE A 299 -6.34 16.82 12.53
CA PHE A 299 -6.89 17.40 11.32
C PHE A 299 -8.42 17.40 11.35
N GLU A 300 -9.04 16.28 11.75
CA GLU A 300 -10.48 16.17 11.92
C GLU A 300 -11.02 17.26 12.85
N LYS A 301 -10.44 17.40 14.04
CA LYS A 301 -10.87 18.40 15.04
C LYS A 301 -10.63 19.85 14.62
N MET A 302 -9.50 20.12 13.99
CA MET A 302 -9.04 21.49 13.72
C MET A 302 -9.50 22.06 12.38
N PHE A 303 -9.92 21.21 11.44
CA PHE A 303 -10.29 21.64 10.09
C PHE A 303 -11.68 21.18 9.67
N LEU A 304 -12.05 19.93 9.98
CA LEU A 304 -13.34 19.37 9.56
C LEU A 304 -14.46 19.74 10.54
N GLU A 305 -14.32 19.43 11.83
CA GLU A 305 -15.31 19.74 12.87
C GLU A 305 -15.49 21.26 13.09
N SER A 306 -14.42 22.02 12.86
CA SER A 306 -14.46 23.49 12.96
C SER A 306 -14.88 24.18 11.66
N HIS A 307 -15.22 23.42 10.60
CA HIS A 307 -15.61 23.92 9.28
C HIS A 307 -14.67 24.99 8.67
N MET A 308 -13.37 24.91 8.96
CA MET A 308 -12.40 25.93 8.50
C MET A 308 -12.14 25.87 6.99
N LEU A 309 -12.33 24.69 6.38
CA LEU A 309 -12.11 24.47 4.96
C LEU A 309 -13.39 24.65 4.12
N GLU A 310 -14.53 24.80 4.79
CA GLU A 310 -15.84 25.05 4.19
C GLU A 310 -16.27 26.48 4.54
N LYS A 311 -15.59 27.49 4.00
CA LYS A 311 -16.15 28.84 4.04
C LYS A 311 -17.45 28.83 3.23
N LYS A 312 -18.59 28.91 3.92
CA LYS A 312 -19.85 29.30 3.26
C LYS A 312 -19.57 30.63 2.56
N GLU A 313 -19.89 30.70 1.27
CA GLU A 313 -20.00 31.98 0.60
C GLU A 313 -21.04 32.78 1.39
N GLU A 314 -20.62 33.88 2.01
CA GLU A 314 -21.56 34.87 2.56
C GLU A 314 -22.30 35.47 1.35
N GLU A 315 -23.63 35.30 1.33
CA GLU A 315 -24.55 35.93 0.39
C GLU A 315 -24.47 37.47 0.42
#